data_AF-A0A086KF10-F1
#
_entry.id   AF-A0A086KF10-F1
#
_cell.length_a   1.000
_cell.length_b   1.000
_cell.length_c   1.000
_cell.angle_alpha   90.00
_cell.angle_beta   90.00
_cell.angle_gamma   90.00
#
_symmetry.space_group_name_H-M   'P 1'
#
loop_
_entity.id
_entity.type
_entity.pdbx_description
1 polymer ?
#
loop_
_entity_poly.entity_id
_entity_poly.type
_entity_poly.pdbx_seq_one_letter_code
_entity_poly.pdbx_strand_id
1 'polypeptide(L)'
;MSIDRYRTRYKEVAELPTGDIVTCCEDGKLRVWTQDEARALPVAARMQQESEAKEAQAAAAAKSASSIDIASLPDVSQMASIRGQDGEMKMFREGNMATVYTWKQSTGCWERVGEVVGAAKQSTHYEGDAYFEAGEYDHIFKVEIGESGAHKPLPFRMSDNPLVAAEKFCAREGINKSCLEQITSFIRRNTGLSSAPSSSSATSASTPASDLKDQWASYGGGVSKVAPLMQVFTFAKGNFEGAGKKIMEFDAQFPEDSPAHLTALEKQYLLDALEKIQSPSFMKKEFRACELDVIFEKLAVWPSSKAVPVMDVWRALALHPQYHAVHRKSGDHGWMTVVVALRHLKEACASQADETPLILCCLRFLANLMDLTTNRT
;
A
#
# COMPACT_ATOMS: atom_id res chain seq x y z
N MET A 1 34.17 4.99 -16.64
CA MET A 1 33.66 4.66 -15.29
C MET A 1 32.34 3.94 -15.48
N SER A 2 32.31 2.63 -15.24
CA SER A 2 31.14 1.78 -15.47
C SER A 2 30.14 2.02 -14.33
N ILE A 3 28.96 2.54 -14.66
CA ILE A 3 27.87 2.66 -13.69
C ILE A 3 27.20 1.29 -13.62
N ASP A 4 27.36 0.63 -12.46
CA ASP A 4 26.66 -0.59 -12.10
C ASP A 4 25.15 -0.37 -12.19
N ARG A 5 24.52 -1.01 -13.19
CA ARG A 5 23.08 -0.93 -13.45
C ARG A 5 22.27 -1.88 -12.56
N TYR A 6 22.47 -1.91 -11.25
CA TYR A 6 21.57 -2.69 -10.36
C TYR A 6 21.51 -2.11 -8.95
N ARG A 7 20.83 -0.96 -8.80
CA ARG A 7 20.18 -0.55 -7.53
C ARG A 7 19.41 0.76 -7.75
N THR A 8 18.11 0.68 -8.01
CA THR A 8 17.23 1.86 -7.93
C THR A 8 17.01 2.19 -6.45
N ARG A 9 17.98 2.88 -5.84
CA ARG A 9 17.78 3.52 -4.53
C ARG A 9 17.22 4.91 -4.79
N TYR A 10 15.99 5.17 -4.34
CA TYR A 10 15.28 6.46 -4.49
C TYR A 10 15.92 7.64 -3.70
N LYS A 11 17.12 7.43 -3.14
CA LYS A 11 17.98 8.44 -2.55
C LYS A 11 19.41 8.08 -2.90
N GLU A 12 19.97 8.81 -3.85
CA GLU A 12 21.33 8.59 -4.32
C GLU A 12 22.14 9.87 -4.13
N VAL A 13 23.35 9.70 -3.61
CA VAL A 13 24.34 10.76 -3.43
C VAL A 13 25.52 10.38 -4.30
N ALA A 14 25.95 11.29 -5.17
CA ALA A 14 27.09 11.09 -6.05
C ALA A 14 28.04 12.29 -5.95
N GLU A 15 29.34 12.02 -5.99
CA GLU A 15 30.36 13.06 -6.09
C GLU A 15 30.69 13.29 -7.58
N LEU A 16 30.75 14.56 -7.98
CA LEU A 16 31.16 14.96 -9.31
C LEU A 16 32.69 15.09 -9.41
N PRO A 17 33.29 14.94 -10.60
CA PRO A 17 34.72 15.17 -10.81
C PRO A 17 35.21 16.57 -10.40
N THR A 18 34.28 17.52 -10.23
CA THR A 18 34.53 18.88 -9.74
C THR A 18 34.64 18.98 -8.22
N GLY A 19 34.42 17.89 -7.47
CA GLY A 19 34.35 17.87 -6.00
C GLY A 19 33.00 18.30 -5.43
N ASP A 20 32.01 18.54 -6.28
CA ASP A 20 30.65 18.89 -5.86
C ASP A 20 29.83 17.63 -5.56
N ILE A 21 28.86 17.74 -4.66
CA ILE A 21 27.99 16.62 -4.28
C ILE A 21 26.65 16.79 -4.99
N VAL A 22 26.11 15.71 -5.54
CA VAL A 22 24.78 15.67 -6.15
C VAL A 22 23.88 14.77 -5.34
N THR A 23 22.67 15.24 -5.05
CA THR A 23 21.64 14.45 -4.38
C THR A 23 20.35 14.43 -5.20
N CYS A 24 19.76 13.25 -5.34
CA CYS A 24 18.42 13.08 -5.89
C CYS A 24 17.49 12.50 -4.83
N CYS A 25 16.31 13.10 -4.68
CA CYS A 25 15.28 12.68 -3.74
C CYS A 25 14.00 12.28 -4.49
N GLU A 26 13.03 11.73 -3.76
CA GLU A 26 11.73 11.29 -4.27
C GLU A 26 10.88 12.43 -4.90
N ASP A 27 11.23 13.68 -4.62
CA ASP A 27 10.57 14.85 -5.20
C ASP A 27 10.93 15.11 -6.67
N GLY A 28 11.71 14.22 -7.29
CA GLY A 28 12.11 14.32 -8.70
C GLY A 28 13.07 15.47 -8.98
N LYS A 29 13.62 16.12 -7.94
CA LYS A 29 14.56 17.23 -8.06
C LYS A 29 15.99 16.77 -7.80
N LEU A 30 16.89 17.09 -8.72
CA LEU A 30 18.33 16.94 -8.56
C LEU A 30 18.90 18.21 -7.95
N ARG A 31 19.66 18.09 -6.87
CA ARG A 31 20.30 19.19 -6.17
C ARG A 31 21.81 19.02 -6.22
N VAL A 32 22.53 20.11 -6.47
CA VAL A 32 23.99 20.16 -6.51
C VAL A 32 24.48 21.03 -5.37
N TRP A 33 25.37 20.48 -4.56
CA TRP A 33 26.01 21.11 -3.42
C TRP A 33 27.46 21.40 -3.79
N THR A 34 27.81 22.69 -3.85
CA THR A 34 29.15 23.14 -4.24
C THR A 34 29.76 23.98 -3.13
N GLN A 35 31.08 23.89 -2.97
CA GLN A 35 31.87 24.81 -2.13
C GLN A 35 32.36 26.04 -2.91
N ASP A 36 32.18 26.06 -4.23
CA ASP A 36 32.63 27.15 -5.10
C ASP A 36 31.55 28.23 -5.20
N GLU A 37 31.82 29.41 -4.63
CA GLU A 37 30.90 30.55 -4.64
C GLU A 37 30.58 31.07 -6.04
N ALA A 38 31.48 30.88 -7.02
CA ALA A 38 31.25 31.32 -8.40
C ALA A 38 30.24 30.43 -9.14
N ARG A 39 30.06 29.18 -8.71
CA ARG A 39 29.10 28.21 -9.26
C ARG A 39 27.86 28.06 -8.37
N ALA A 40 27.87 28.67 -7.19
CA ALA A 40 26.72 28.70 -6.30
C ALA A 40 25.58 29.53 -6.88
N LEU A 41 24.35 29.15 -6.54
CA LEU A 41 23.17 29.95 -6.84
C LEU A 41 23.24 31.31 -6.12
N PRO A 42 22.63 32.38 -6.70
CA PRO A 42 22.50 33.67 -6.05
C PRO A 42 21.92 33.54 -4.65
N VAL A 43 22.32 34.42 -3.73
CA VAL A 43 21.95 34.38 -2.30
C VAL A 43 20.43 34.28 -2.10
N ALA A 44 19.65 35.02 -2.89
CA ALA A 44 18.19 34.99 -2.83
C ALA A 44 17.59 33.61 -3.11
N ALA A 45 18.13 32.89 -4.12
CA ALA A 45 17.67 31.54 -4.46
C ALA A 45 18.05 30.52 -3.37
N ARG A 46 19.22 30.68 -2.75
CA ARG A 46 19.64 29.83 -1.62
C ARG A 46 18.74 30.01 -0.39
N MET A 47 18.39 31.25 -0.06
CA MET A 47 17.47 31.55 1.06
C MET A 47 16.08 30.96 0.83
N GLN A 48 15.57 31.04 -0.40
CA GLN A 48 14.28 30.45 -0.74
C GLN A 48 14.30 28.91 -0.57
N GLN A 49 15.34 28.24 -1.09
CA GLN A 49 15.49 26.79 -0.95
C GLN A 49 15.60 26.35 0.51
N GLU A 50 16.25 27.14 1.36
CA GLU A 50 16.34 26.85 2.80
C GLU A 50 14.97 27.00 3.50
N SER A 51 14.17 28.01 3.11
CA SER A 51 12.80 28.18 3.62
C SER A 51 11.91 26.99 3.23
N GLU A 52 11.93 26.62 1.95
CA GLU A 52 11.16 25.47 1.44
C GLU A 52 11.56 24.16 2.14
N ALA A 53 12.86 23.97 2.43
CA ALA A 53 13.36 22.82 3.17
C ALA A 53 12.86 22.79 4.62
N LYS A 54 12.85 23.94 5.32
CA LYS A 54 12.33 24.06 6.68
C LYS A 54 10.82 23.81 6.73
N GLU A 55 10.07 24.33 5.77
CA GLU A 55 8.63 24.10 5.66
C GLU A 55 8.31 22.63 5.37
N ALA A 56 9.05 22.00 4.45
CA ALA A 56 8.91 20.57 4.16
C ALA A 56 9.26 19.70 5.38
N GLN A 57 10.29 20.08 6.15
CA GLN A 57 10.63 19.42 7.40
C GLN A 57 9.54 19.57 8.46
N ALA A 58 8.96 20.77 8.60
CA ALA A 58 7.84 21.01 9.50
C ALA A 58 6.58 20.24 9.09
N ALA A 59 6.27 20.19 7.79
CA ALA A 59 5.14 19.42 7.25
C ALA A 59 5.36 17.91 7.39
N ALA A 60 6.58 17.41 7.23
CA ALA A 60 6.93 16.02 7.47
C ALA A 60 6.78 15.67 8.97
N ALA A 61 7.23 16.55 9.87
CA ALA A 61 7.03 16.40 11.31
C ALA A 61 5.54 16.38 11.69
N ALA A 62 4.72 17.21 11.05
CA ALA A 62 3.27 17.20 11.22
C ALA A 62 2.60 15.91 10.68
N LYS A 63 3.12 15.31 9.60
CA LYS A 63 2.63 14.04 9.04
C LYS A 63 3.09 12.80 9.82
N SER A 64 4.27 12.85 10.45
CA SER A 64 4.76 11.80 11.35
C SER A 64 4.06 11.78 12.71
N ALA A 65 3.16 12.73 12.96
CA ALA A 65 2.28 12.76 14.14
C ALA A 65 1.13 11.72 14.04
N SER A 66 1.44 10.47 13.72
CA SER A 66 0.51 9.36 13.94
C SER A 66 0.42 9.12 15.45
N SER A 67 -0.59 9.74 16.07
CA SER A 67 -1.29 9.29 17.29
C SER A 67 -0.42 8.61 18.35
N ILE A 68 0.49 9.35 18.99
CA ILE A 68 1.04 8.94 20.28
C ILE A 68 0.04 9.43 21.34
N ASP A 69 -0.64 8.49 22.00
CA ASP A 69 -1.49 8.81 23.14
C ASP A 69 -0.60 9.11 24.35
N ILE A 70 -0.25 10.40 24.51
CA ILE A 70 0.62 10.89 25.58
C ILE A 70 0.06 10.50 26.97
N ALA A 71 -1.26 10.40 27.13
CA ALA A 71 -1.88 10.02 28.41
C ALA A 71 -1.64 8.55 28.80
N SER A 72 -1.40 7.68 27.82
CA SER A 72 -1.10 6.25 28.03
C SER A 72 0.36 5.98 28.40
N LEU A 73 1.25 6.97 28.26
CA LEU A 73 2.68 6.81 28.50
C LEU A 73 2.99 6.90 30.01
N PRO A 74 3.93 6.07 30.52
CA PRO A 74 4.39 6.17 31.89
C PRO A 74 5.07 7.52 32.13
N ASP A 75 4.79 8.12 33.28
CA ASP A 75 5.38 9.41 33.66
C ASP A 75 6.89 9.27 33.92
N VAL A 76 7.65 10.31 33.62
CA VAL A 76 9.09 10.37 33.90
C VAL A 76 9.42 10.08 35.37
N SER A 77 8.51 10.40 36.31
CA SER A 77 8.66 10.06 37.73
C SER A 77 8.68 8.54 38.01
N GLN A 78 8.07 7.73 37.13
CA GLN A 78 8.04 6.27 37.24
C GLN A 78 9.27 5.60 36.59
N MET A 79 10.12 6.37 35.91
CA MET A 79 11.30 5.87 35.23
C MET A 79 12.27 5.14 36.16
N ALA A 80 12.39 5.59 37.42
CA ALA A 80 13.28 4.99 38.40
C ALA A 80 12.87 3.57 38.82
N SER A 81 11.60 3.19 38.66
CA SER A 81 11.09 1.85 38.98
C SER A 81 11.07 0.89 37.78
N ILE A 82 11.26 1.41 36.56
CA ILE A 82 11.29 0.60 35.34
C ILE A 82 12.74 0.26 35.00
N ARG A 83 13.05 -1.03 34.88
CA ARG A 83 14.33 -1.53 34.37
C ARG A 83 14.17 -1.97 32.92
N GLY A 84 15.15 -1.67 32.09
CA GLY A 84 15.22 -2.11 30.69
C GLY A 84 16.41 -3.02 30.41
N GLN A 85 16.51 -3.48 29.17
CA GLN A 85 17.70 -4.15 28.62
C GLN A 85 18.62 -3.12 27.94
N ASP A 86 19.92 -3.40 27.84
CA ASP A 86 20.87 -2.45 27.26
C ASP A 86 20.47 -2.05 25.82
N GLY A 87 20.32 -0.74 25.58
CA GLY A 87 19.86 -0.21 24.30
C GLY A 87 18.34 -0.25 24.09
N GLU A 88 17.54 -0.71 25.06
CA GLU A 88 16.09 -0.67 25.01
C GLU A 88 15.61 0.79 25.00
N MET A 89 14.73 1.14 24.05
CA MET A 89 14.14 2.47 23.95
C MET A 89 12.71 2.47 24.48
N LYS A 90 12.36 3.44 25.32
CA LYS A 90 11.02 3.61 25.89
C LYS A 90 10.63 5.07 25.95
N MET A 91 9.35 5.33 25.65
CA MET A 91 8.78 6.67 25.72
C MET A 91 8.22 6.93 27.11
N PHE A 92 8.54 8.09 27.65
CA PHE A 92 8.02 8.58 28.93
C PHE A 92 7.32 9.92 28.72
N ARG A 93 6.27 10.15 29.49
CA ARG A 93 5.57 11.43 29.54
C ARG A 93 6.34 12.39 30.44
N GLU A 94 6.70 13.54 29.89
CA GLU A 94 7.32 14.64 30.60
C GLU A 94 6.39 15.86 30.47
N GLY A 95 5.51 16.04 31.45
CA GLY A 95 4.44 17.05 31.38
C GLY A 95 3.38 16.72 30.32
N ASN A 96 3.32 17.51 29.24
CA ASN A 96 2.42 17.33 28.10
C ASN A 96 3.15 16.84 26.84
N MET A 97 4.36 16.29 26.99
CA MET A 97 5.24 15.89 25.89
C MET A 97 5.65 14.43 26.04
N ALA A 98 5.89 13.76 24.92
CA ALA A 98 6.45 12.42 24.90
C ALA A 98 7.95 12.51 24.63
N THR A 99 8.77 12.06 25.58
CA THR A 99 10.23 12.07 25.47
C THR A 99 10.73 10.63 25.39
N VAL A 100 11.62 10.34 24.43
CA VAL A 100 12.22 9.00 24.24
C VAL A 100 13.47 8.87 25.11
N TYR A 101 13.56 7.78 25.85
CA TYR A 101 14.71 7.43 26.67
C TYR A 101 15.28 6.06 26.25
N THR A 102 16.59 5.86 26.39
CA THR A 102 17.26 4.57 26.16
C THR A 102 17.86 4.05 27.47
N TRP A 103 17.69 2.76 27.77
CA TRP A 103 18.30 2.14 28.93
C TRP A 103 19.79 1.88 28.70
N LYS A 104 20.65 2.38 29.59
CA LYS A 104 22.05 2.01 29.64
C LYS A 104 22.32 1.08 30.81
N GLN A 105 22.78 -0.12 30.50
CA GLN A 105 23.11 -1.14 31.51
C GLN A 105 24.34 -0.75 32.34
N SER A 106 25.26 0.02 31.75
CA SER A 106 26.47 0.52 32.43
C SER A 106 26.18 1.51 33.57
N THR A 107 25.14 2.33 33.44
CA THR A 107 24.73 3.32 34.44
C THR A 107 23.49 2.90 35.22
N GLY A 108 22.80 1.84 34.78
CA GLY A 108 21.58 1.35 35.41
C GLY A 108 20.44 2.38 35.39
N CYS A 109 20.42 3.26 34.40
CA CYS A 109 19.40 4.30 34.26
C CYS A 109 18.98 4.52 32.80
N TRP A 110 17.84 5.18 32.65
CA TRP A 110 17.31 5.65 31.37
C TRP A 110 17.96 6.99 31.01
N GLU A 111 18.55 7.11 29.82
CA GLU A 111 19.11 8.34 29.29
C GLU A 111 18.23 8.96 28.20
N ARG A 112 18.04 10.28 28.24
CA ARG A 112 17.21 11.03 27.29
C ARG A 112 17.82 11.04 25.90
N VAL A 113 17.06 10.62 24.88
CA VAL A 113 17.50 10.55 23.47
C VAL A 113 16.90 11.68 22.63
N GLY A 114 15.65 12.06 22.87
CA GLY A 114 14.98 13.10 22.09
C GLY A 114 13.52 13.34 22.48
N GLU A 115 12.98 14.46 22.02
CA GLU A 115 11.62 14.93 22.31
C GLU A 115 10.71 14.74 21.08
N VAL A 116 9.50 14.24 21.30
CA VAL A 116 8.46 14.09 20.28
C VAL A 116 7.25 14.94 20.71
N VAL A 117 7.00 16.03 19.99
CA VAL A 117 5.86 16.92 20.24
C VAL A 117 4.60 16.29 19.67
N GLY A 118 3.73 15.75 20.52
CA GLY A 118 2.40 15.30 20.12
C GLY A 118 1.35 16.36 20.46
N ALA A 119 0.50 16.70 19.49
CA ALA A 119 -0.67 17.55 19.73
C ALA A 119 -1.74 16.75 20.50
N ALA A 120 -2.31 17.35 21.55
CA ALA A 120 -3.43 16.77 22.29
C ALA A 120 -4.65 16.58 21.36
N LYS A 121 -5.32 15.43 21.50
CA LYS A 121 -6.49 15.01 20.72
C LYS A 121 -7.64 16.00 20.92
N GLN A 122 -8.00 16.79 19.90
CA GLN A 122 -9.22 17.59 19.93
C GLN A 122 -10.41 16.66 19.71
N SER A 123 -11.35 16.61 20.67
CA SER A 123 -12.69 16.09 20.42
C SER A 123 -13.34 16.93 19.33
N THR A 124 -13.90 16.28 18.31
CA THR A 124 -14.59 16.97 17.22
C THR A 124 -16.09 16.91 17.44
N HIS A 125 -16.73 18.08 17.46
CA HIS A 125 -18.18 18.20 17.56
C HIS A 125 -18.86 17.75 16.25
N TYR A 126 -19.91 16.94 16.37
CA TYR A 126 -20.77 16.51 15.26
C TYR A 126 -22.15 17.20 15.41
N GLU A 127 -22.63 17.81 14.33
CA GLU A 127 -23.88 18.59 14.33
C GLU A 127 -25.16 17.75 14.53
N GLY A 128 -25.03 16.42 14.46
CA GLY A 128 -26.14 15.48 14.63
C GLY A 128 -26.95 15.25 13.35
N ASP A 129 -27.59 14.09 13.28
CA ASP A 129 -28.52 13.68 12.22
C ASP A 129 -29.60 12.74 12.78
N ALA A 130 -30.43 12.17 11.91
CA ALA A 130 -31.52 11.28 12.32
C ALA A 130 -31.06 9.95 12.97
N TYR A 131 -29.77 9.60 12.88
CA TYR A 131 -29.19 8.35 13.35
C TYR A 131 -28.11 8.56 14.43
N PHE A 132 -27.41 9.70 14.41
CA PHE A 132 -26.36 10.09 15.36
C PHE A 132 -26.72 11.43 16.02
N GLU A 133 -26.71 11.49 17.34
CA GLU A 133 -27.06 12.71 18.08
C GLU A 133 -26.03 13.83 17.87
N ALA A 134 -26.47 15.09 18.00
CA ALA A 134 -25.56 16.22 18.04
C ALA A 134 -24.71 16.15 19.31
N GLY A 135 -23.40 16.35 19.21
CA GLY A 135 -22.53 16.37 20.38
C GLY A 135 -21.07 16.05 20.08
N GLU A 136 -20.32 15.84 21.16
CA GLU A 136 -18.90 15.50 21.07
C GLU A 136 -18.71 14.00 20.82
N TYR A 137 -17.80 13.71 19.89
CA TYR A 137 -17.40 12.35 19.54
C TYR A 137 -15.88 12.23 19.64
N ASP A 138 -15.42 11.08 20.15
CA ASP A 138 -14.00 10.75 20.27
C ASP A 138 -13.35 10.57 18.89
N HIS A 139 -14.14 10.10 17.92
CA HIS A 139 -13.73 9.85 16.55
C HIS A 139 -14.85 10.20 15.57
N ILE A 140 -14.51 10.85 14.46
CA ILE A 140 -15.38 10.98 13.28
C ILE A 140 -14.63 10.37 12.10
N PHE A 141 -14.94 9.12 11.76
CA PHE A 141 -14.24 8.42 10.69
C PHE A 141 -14.78 8.81 9.33
N LYS A 142 -13.90 8.99 8.34
CA LYS A 142 -14.31 9.18 6.94
C LYS A 142 -14.35 7.82 6.25
N VAL A 143 -15.54 7.24 6.14
CA VAL A 143 -15.74 5.91 5.56
C VAL A 143 -16.11 6.04 4.09
N GLU A 144 -15.35 5.40 3.22
CA GLU A 144 -15.63 5.35 1.79
C GLU A 144 -16.79 4.38 1.49
N ILE A 145 -17.77 4.81 0.71
CA ILE A 145 -18.94 4.02 0.33
C ILE A 145 -19.05 3.94 -1.20
N GLY A 146 -19.09 2.71 -1.72
CA GLY A 146 -19.30 2.43 -3.15
C GLY A 146 -18.04 2.61 -4.02
N GLU A 147 -18.18 2.36 -5.33
CA GLU A 147 -17.12 2.54 -6.33
C GLU A 147 -16.86 4.01 -6.72
N SER A 148 -17.69 4.94 -6.25
CA SER A 148 -17.59 6.37 -6.58
C SER A 148 -16.58 7.14 -5.73
N GLY A 149 -15.96 6.50 -4.72
CA GLY A 149 -15.00 7.15 -3.81
C GLY A 149 -15.62 8.16 -2.84
N ALA A 150 -16.95 8.12 -2.65
CA ALA A 150 -17.64 9.04 -1.76
C ALA A 150 -17.34 8.73 -0.29
N HIS A 151 -16.79 9.69 0.46
CA HIS A 151 -16.53 9.55 1.89
C HIS A 151 -17.67 10.11 2.73
N LYS A 152 -18.14 9.32 3.70
CA LYS A 152 -19.19 9.70 4.65
C LYS A 152 -18.68 9.67 6.09
N PRO A 153 -19.07 10.66 6.93
CA PRO A 153 -18.60 10.73 8.31
C PRO A 153 -19.33 9.71 9.20
N LEU A 154 -18.58 8.91 9.96
CA LEU A 154 -19.09 7.97 10.96
C LEU A 154 -18.64 8.45 12.35
N PRO A 155 -19.51 9.14 13.10
CA PRO A 155 -19.25 9.55 14.48
C PRO A 155 -19.23 8.34 15.42
N PHE A 156 -18.25 8.26 16.31
CA PHE A 156 -18.09 7.17 17.27
C PHE A 156 -17.51 7.66 18.60
N ARG A 157 -18.15 7.29 19.71
CA ARG A 157 -17.63 7.46 21.07
C ARG A 157 -17.02 6.15 21.55
N MET A 158 -15.96 6.18 22.34
CA MET A 158 -15.34 4.97 22.90
C MET A 158 -16.25 4.21 23.87
N SER A 159 -17.26 4.88 24.41
CA SER A 159 -18.33 4.28 25.20
C SER A 159 -19.34 3.48 24.37
N ASP A 160 -19.40 3.70 23.05
CA ASP A 160 -20.44 3.13 22.19
C ASP A 160 -20.05 1.73 21.69
N ASN A 161 -21.06 0.89 21.43
CA ASN A 161 -20.82 -0.43 20.84
C ASN A 161 -20.50 -0.29 19.33
N PRO A 162 -19.34 -0.77 18.84
CA PRO A 162 -18.97 -0.70 17.43
C PRO A 162 -19.99 -1.31 16.46
N LEU A 163 -20.68 -2.38 16.88
CA LEU A 163 -21.67 -3.06 16.07
C LEU A 163 -22.91 -2.17 15.85
N VAL A 164 -23.39 -1.54 16.91
CA VAL A 164 -24.57 -0.65 16.88
C VAL A 164 -24.26 0.62 16.08
N ALA A 165 -23.04 1.17 16.22
CA ALA A 165 -22.60 2.31 15.41
C ALA A 165 -22.51 1.95 13.92
N ALA A 166 -22.02 0.76 13.58
CA ALA A 166 -21.98 0.26 12.20
C ALA A 166 -23.39 0.03 11.63
N GLU A 167 -24.32 -0.52 12.40
CA GLU A 167 -25.72 -0.69 12.00
C GLU A 167 -26.41 0.63 11.70
N LYS A 168 -26.24 1.63 12.59
CA LYS A 168 -26.77 2.99 12.39
C LYS A 168 -26.20 3.63 11.14
N PHE A 169 -24.90 3.48 10.90
CA PHE A 169 -24.23 4.02 9.72
C PHE A 169 -24.72 3.34 8.42
N CYS A 170 -24.84 2.00 8.40
CA CYS A 170 -25.39 1.27 7.27
C CYS A 170 -26.84 1.69 6.95
N ALA A 171 -27.66 1.87 7.99
CA ALA A 171 -29.05 2.31 7.83
C ALA A 171 -29.15 3.74 7.31
N ARG A 172 -28.29 4.66 7.77
CA ARG A 172 -28.26 6.06 7.33
C ARG A 172 -27.88 6.21 5.86
N GLU A 173 -26.88 5.46 5.41
CA GLU A 173 -26.33 5.59 4.06
C GLU A 173 -26.91 4.58 3.06
N GLY A 174 -27.87 3.74 3.49
CA GLY A 174 -28.50 2.73 2.62
C GLY A 174 -27.56 1.59 2.19
N ILE A 175 -26.56 1.26 3.01
CA ILE A 175 -25.57 0.22 2.73
C ILE A 175 -26.15 -1.16 3.05
N ASN A 176 -25.84 -2.15 2.21
CA ASN A 176 -26.25 -3.54 2.44
C ASN A 176 -25.65 -4.09 3.76
N LYS A 177 -26.43 -4.89 4.48
CA LYS A 177 -26.04 -5.57 5.72
C LYS A 177 -24.78 -6.45 5.57
N SER A 178 -24.44 -6.88 4.36
CA SER A 178 -23.18 -7.59 4.09
C SER A 178 -21.92 -6.78 4.44
N CYS A 179 -21.98 -5.45 4.45
CA CYS A 179 -20.85 -4.57 4.76
C CYS A 179 -20.70 -4.25 6.27
N LEU A 180 -21.67 -4.69 7.09
CA LEU A 180 -21.74 -4.41 8.52
C LEU A 180 -20.51 -4.92 9.27
N GLU A 181 -20.07 -6.15 8.98
CA GLU A 181 -18.89 -6.75 9.63
C GLU A 181 -17.61 -6.01 9.26
N GLN A 182 -17.52 -5.53 8.02
CA GLN A 182 -16.39 -4.75 7.52
C GLN A 182 -16.30 -3.38 8.23
N ILE A 183 -17.43 -2.69 8.38
CA ILE A 183 -17.50 -1.38 9.07
C ILE A 183 -17.24 -1.57 10.57
N THR A 184 -17.78 -2.61 11.19
CA THR A 184 -17.52 -2.95 12.60
C THR A 184 -16.04 -3.24 12.84
N SER A 185 -15.43 -4.03 11.96
CA SER A 185 -13.99 -4.32 11.99
C SER A 185 -13.14 -3.08 11.75
N PHE A 186 -13.59 -2.18 10.89
CA PHE A 186 -12.95 -0.88 10.65
C PHE A 186 -12.98 -0.01 11.92
N ILE A 187 -14.13 0.12 12.59
CA ILE A 187 -14.23 0.87 13.85
C ILE A 187 -13.26 0.27 14.87
N ARG A 188 -13.33 -1.04 15.15
CA ARG A 188 -12.48 -1.71 16.14
C ARG A 188 -10.98 -1.55 15.88
N ARG A 189 -10.57 -1.59 14.61
CA ARG A 189 -9.17 -1.41 14.23
C ARG A 189 -8.69 0.01 14.50
N ASN A 190 -9.53 1.01 14.23
CA ASN A 190 -9.16 2.41 14.38
C ASN A 190 -9.38 2.94 15.82
N THR A 191 -10.09 2.19 16.67
CA THR A 191 -10.35 2.56 18.07
C THR A 191 -9.52 1.76 19.07
N GLY A 192 -8.69 0.81 18.62
CA GLY A 192 -7.88 -0.03 19.50
C GLY A 192 -8.68 -1.11 20.25
N LEU A 193 -9.97 -1.28 19.97
CA LEU A 193 -10.86 -2.29 20.57
C LEU A 193 -10.64 -3.72 20.01
N SER A 194 -9.45 -4.02 19.50
CA SER A 194 -9.13 -5.33 18.93
C SER A 194 -8.85 -6.34 20.04
N SER A 195 -9.83 -7.17 20.38
CA SER A 195 -9.57 -8.40 21.15
C SER A 195 -8.93 -9.45 20.23
N ALA A 196 -7.73 -9.90 20.57
CA ALA A 196 -7.12 -11.06 19.95
C ALA A 196 -8.00 -12.30 20.22
N PRO A 197 -8.19 -13.22 19.24
CA PRO A 197 -8.84 -14.49 19.53
C PRO A 197 -7.88 -15.34 20.39
N SER A 198 -8.28 -15.57 21.64
CA SER A 198 -7.66 -16.54 22.53
C SER A 198 -8.03 -17.96 22.06
N SER A 199 -7.11 -18.64 21.38
CA SER A 199 -7.19 -20.09 21.18
C SER A 199 -6.20 -20.79 22.10
N SER A 200 -6.71 -21.25 23.24
CA SER A 200 -6.06 -22.20 24.14
C SER A 200 -6.19 -23.61 23.58
N SER A 201 -5.07 -24.25 23.22
CA SER A 201 -4.94 -25.71 23.27
C SER A 201 -3.47 -26.11 23.19
N ALA A 202 -2.97 -26.62 24.33
CA ALA A 202 -1.71 -27.34 24.42
C ALA A 202 -1.82 -28.70 23.74
N THR A 203 -0.76 -29.16 23.09
CA THR A 203 -0.24 -30.54 23.21
C THR A 203 1.10 -30.70 22.50
N SER A 204 1.95 -31.48 23.15
CA SER A 204 3.38 -31.72 22.94
C SER A 204 3.66 -32.78 21.87
N ALA A 205 4.81 -32.72 21.19
CA ALA A 205 5.87 -33.76 21.16
C ALA A 205 6.83 -33.63 19.95
N SER A 206 8.13 -33.69 20.28
CA SER A 206 9.36 -34.13 19.55
C SER A 206 9.20 -34.87 18.21
N THR A 207 10.05 -34.70 17.17
CA THR A 207 11.49 -35.11 17.06
C THR A 207 12.22 -34.43 15.84
N PRO A 208 13.54 -34.64 15.53
CA PRO A 208 14.46 -33.56 15.18
C PRO A 208 15.11 -33.58 13.77
N ALA A 209 15.77 -32.46 13.47
CA ALA A 209 17.00 -32.25 12.68
C ALA A 209 17.09 -32.67 11.19
N SER A 210 17.29 -31.67 10.33
CA SER A 210 18.49 -31.59 9.47
C SER A 210 18.74 -30.15 9.03
N ASP A 211 19.80 -29.58 9.60
CA ASP A 211 20.43 -28.32 9.25
C ASP A 211 20.95 -28.30 7.82
N LEU A 212 20.89 -27.12 7.18
CA LEU A 212 22.05 -26.40 6.62
C LEU A 212 21.56 -25.21 5.76
N LYS A 213 21.56 -24.00 6.35
CA LYS A 213 21.94 -22.79 5.60
C LYS A 213 22.38 -21.64 6.50
N ASP A 214 23.70 -21.48 6.54
CA ASP A 214 24.50 -20.26 6.57
C ASP A 214 24.08 -19.12 7.53
N GLN A 215 24.83 -19.11 8.63
CA GLN A 215 25.18 -17.97 9.45
C GLN A 215 25.73 -16.80 8.63
N TRP A 216 25.04 -15.66 8.70
CA TRP A 216 25.66 -14.34 8.63
C TRP A 216 25.21 -13.54 9.85
N ALA A 217 26.20 -12.92 10.49
CA ALA A 217 26.15 -12.39 11.83
C ALA A 217 25.15 -11.24 12.02
N SER A 218 24.53 -11.28 13.21
CA SER A 218 23.79 -10.20 13.83
C SER A 218 24.63 -8.92 13.92
N TYR A 219 24.14 -7.84 13.31
CA TYR A 219 24.28 -6.49 13.83
C TYR A 219 22.87 -5.94 14.02
N GLY A 220 22.44 -5.89 15.28
CA GLY A 220 21.16 -5.32 15.69
C GLY A 220 21.17 -3.80 15.51
N GLY A 221 20.75 -3.33 14.35
CA GLY A 221 20.23 -1.99 14.15
C GLY A 221 18.72 -2.10 13.94
N GLY A 222 17.92 -1.49 14.81
CA GLY A 222 16.47 -1.48 14.69
C GLY A 222 16.04 -0.94 13.33
N VAL A 223 15.54 -1.83 12.45
CA VAL A 223 14.95 -1.44 11.18
C VAL A 223 13.65 -0.71 11.52
N SER A 224 13.59 0.59 11.21
CA SER A 224 12.36 1.36 11.30
C SER A 224 11.25 0.61 10.56
N LYS A 225 10.06 0.45 11.16
CA LYS A 225 8.88 -0.18 10.52
C LYS A 225 8.48 0.49 9.19
N VAL A 226 9.07 1.64 8.88
CA VAL A 226 8.78 2.45 7.70
C VAL A 226 9.75 2.19 6.54
N ALA A 227 10.98 1.71 6.80
CA ALA A 227 11.96 1.51 5.73
C ALA A 227 13.13 0.59 6.11
N PRO A 228 13.68 -0.17 5.14
CA PRO A 228 13.18 -0.32 3.77
C PRO A 228 11.95 -1.26 3.71
N LEU A 229 10.92 -0.87 2.96
CA LEU A 229 9.81 -1.75 2.63
C LEU A 229 10.30 -2.79 1.63
N MET A 230 10.53 -4.01 2.11
CA MET A 230 10.94 -5.14 1.27
C MET A 230 9.74 -5.91 0.68
N GLN A 231 8.52 -5.53 1.07
CA GLN A 231 7.28 -6.14 0.60
C GLN A 231 6.71 -5.35 -0.57
N VAL A 232 6.26 -6.09 -1.59
CA VAL A 232 5.54 -5.53 -2.73
C VAL A 232 4.07 -5.37 -2.35
N PHE A 233 3.49 -4.20 -2.63
CA PHE A 233 2.06 -4.00 -2.49
C PHE A 233 1.32 -4.66 -3.65
N THR A 234 0.36 -5.53 -3.33
CA THR A 234 -0.42 -6.25 -4.33
C THR A 234 -1.87 -5.78 -4.38
N PHE A 235 -2.43 -5.83 -5.57
CA PHE A 235 -3.79 -5.39 -5.89
C PHE A 235 -4.61 -6.60 -6.33
N ALA A 236 -4.95 -7.48 -5.40
CA ALA A 236 -5.62 -8.76 -5.69
C ALA A 236 -7.16 -8.67 -5.76
N LYS A 237 -7.79 -7.74 -5.02
CA LYS A 237 -9.26 -7.65 -4.94
C LYS A 237 -9.85 -7.03 -6.21
N GLY A 238 -10.92 -7.59 -6.75
CA GLY A 238 -11.62 -7.08 -7.93
C GLY A 238 -12.98 -7.73 -8.13
N ASN A 239 -13.85 -7.11 -8.93
CA ASN A 239 -15.14 -7.67 -9.35
C ASN A 239 -14.98 -8.40 -10.69
N PHE A 240 -14.45 -9.62 -10.65
CA PHE A 240 -14.14 -10.40 -11.85
C PHE A 240 -15.40 -10.90 -12.58
N GLU A 241 -16.52 -11.04 -11.87
CA GLU A 241 -17.82 -11.33 -12.49
C GLU A 241 -18.27 -10.15 -13.37
N GLY A 242 -18.17 -8.92 -12.83
CA GLY A 242 -18.45 -7.70 -13.56
C GLY A 242 -17.51 -7.49 -14.75
N ALA A 243 -16.20 -7.75 -14.57
CA ALA A 243 -15.23 -7.70 -15.65
C ALA A 243 -15.59 -8.67 -16.78
N GLY A 244 -15.95 -9.92 -16.46
CA GLY A 244 -16.39 -10.92 -17.41
C GLY A 244 -17.62 -10.48 -18.22
N LYS A 245 -18.65 -9.98 -17.53
CA LYS A 245 -19.86 -9.43 -18.18
C LYS A 245 -19.53 -8.29 -19.14
N LYS A 246 -18.64 -7.38 -18.73
CA LYS A 246 -18.23 -6.24 -19.56
C LYS A 246 -17.40 -6.68 -20.78
N ILE A 247 -16.54 -7.68 -20.64
CA ILE A 247 -15.83 -8.28 -21.78
C ILE A 247 -16.85 -8.86 -22.77
N MET A 248 -17.84 -9.64 -22.33
CA MET A 248 -18.87 -10.18 -23.24
C MET A 248 -19.68 -9.09 -23.94
N GLU A 249 -20.02 -8.01 -23.23
CA GLU A 249 -20.72 -6.86 -23.81
C GLU A 249 -19.87 -6.16 -24.90
N PHE A 250 -18.58 -5.96 -24.63
CA PHE A 250 -17.67 -5.34 -25.60
C PHE A 250 -17.34 -6.24 -26.78
N ASP A 251 -17.28 -7.55 -26.57
CA ASP A 251 -17.07 -8.54 -27.63
C ASP A 251 -18.18 -8.48 -28.68
N ALA A 252 -19.44 -8.35 -28.23
CA ALA A 252 -20.61 -8.25 -29.09
C ALA A 252 -20.63 -6.99 -29.98
N GLN A 253 -19.76 -6.00 -29.70
CA GLN A 253 -19.62 -4.79 -30.51
C GLN A 253 -18.61 -4.96 -31.65
N PHE A 254 -17.81 -6.04 -31.66
CA PHE A 254 -16.90 -6.31 -32.76
C PHE A 254 -17.62 -7.02 -33.92
N PRO A 255 -17.26 -6.72 -35.18
CA PRO A 255 -17.69 -7.51 -36.32
C PRO A 255 -17.28 -8.98 -36.18
N GLU A 256 -18.08 -9.92 -36.66
CA GLU A 256 -17.81 -11.37 -36.54
C GLU A 256 -16.44 -11.78 -37.14
N ASP A 257 -16.05 -11.15 -38.25
CA ASP A 257 -14.76 -11.42 -38.92
C ASP A 257 -13.56 -10.68 -38.28
N SER A 258 -13.79 -9.90 -37.23
CA SER A 258 -12.73 -9.13 -36.57
C SER A 258 -11.77 -10.06 -35.82
N PRO A 259 -10.45 -9.85 -35.91
CA PRO A 259 -9.49 -10.60 -35.10
C PRO A 259 -9.69 -10.40 -33.59
N ALA A 260 -10.38 -9.33 -33.17
CA ALA A 260 -10.71 -9.07 -31.77
C ALA A 260 -11.98 -9.81 -31.29
N HIS A 261 -12.84 -10.28 -32.21
CA HIS A 261 -14.06 -10.99 -31.87
C HIS A 261 -13.76 -12.40 -31.38
N LEU A 262 -14.43 -12.81 -30.29
CA LEU A 262 -14.30 -14.11 -29.66
C LEU A 262 -15.26 -15.11 -30.30
N THR A 263 -14.72 -16.24 -30.73
CA THR A 263 -15.49 -17.41 -31.14
C THR A 263 -16.28 -18.00 -29.96
N ALA A 264 -17.30 -18.80 -30.25
CA ALA A 264 -18.07 -19.50 -29.21
C ALA A 264 -17.19 -20.34 -28.26
N LEU A 265 -16.13 -20.95 -28.79
CA LEU A 265 -15.20 -21.75 -28.02
C LEU A 265 -14.29 -20.89 -27.13
N GLU A 266 -13.78 -19.78 -27.65
CA GLU A 266 -12.98 -18.82 -26.86
C GLU A 266 -13.81 -18.18 -25.73
N LYS A 267 -15.09 -17.91 -25.97
CA LYS A 267 -16.04 -17.45 -24.95
C LYS A 267 -16.15 -18.46 -23.81
N GLN A 268 -16.27 -19.75 -24.12
CA GLN A 268 -16.31 -20.79 -23.10
C GLN A 268 -15.00 -20.84 -22.29
N TYR A 269 -13.84 -20.77 -22.95
CA TYR A 269 -12.55 -20.76 -22.27
C TYR A 269 -12.39 -19.56 -21.33
N LEU A 270 -12.85 -18.37 -21.75
CA LEU A 270 -12.85 -17.18 -20.91
C LEU A 270 -13.75 -17.35 -19.68
N LEU A 271 -14.98 -17.89 -19.85
CA LEU A 271 -15.90 -18.12 -18.73
C LEU A 271 -15.32 -19.12 -17.73
N ASP A 272 -14.76 -20.24 -18.20
CA ASP A 272 -14.12 -21.24 -17.34
C ASP A 272 -12.94 -20.64 -16.55
N ALA A 273 -12.16 -19.77 -17.18
CA ALA A 273 -11.06 -19.07 -16.51
C ALA A 273 -11.56 -18.06 -15.46
N LEU A 274 -12.61 -17.29 -15.78
CA LEU A 274 -13.21 -16.32 -14.85
C LEU A 274 -13.82 -17.01 -13.62
N GLU A 275 -14.41 -18.19 -13.78
CA GLU A 275 -14.90 -19.00 -12.66
C GLU A 275 -13.75 -19.40 -11.72
N LYS A 276 -12.61 -19.81 -12.29
CA LYS A 276 -11.40 -20.15 -11.50
C LYS A 276 -10.85 -18.94 -10.75
N ILE A 277 -10.82 -17.77 -11.38
CA ILE A 277 -10.36 -16.51 -10.75
C ILE A 277 -11.24 -16.12 -9.56
N GLN A 278 -12.55 -16.34 -9.66
CA GLN A 278 -13.51 -16.04 -8.60
C GLN A 278 -13.51 -17.06 -7.45
N SER A 279 -12.88 -18.23 -7.65
CA SER A 279 -12.85 -19.28 -6.64
C SER A 279 -12.08 -18.83 -5.39
N PRO A 280 -12.56 -19.14 -4.17
CA PRO A 280 -11.79 -18.88 -2.94
C PRO A 280 -10.44 -19.61 -2.92
N SER A 281 -10.30 -20.65 -3.73
CA SER A 281 -9.06 -21.41 -3.94
C SER A 281 -8.31 -21.00 -5.20
N PHE A 282 -8.49 -19.78 -5.70
CA PHE A 282 -7.90 -19.25 -6.94
C PHE A 282 -6.42 -19.62 -7.11
N MET A 283 -5.58 -19.40 -6.08
CA MET A 283 -4.14 -19.67 -6.11
C MET A 283 -3.75 -21.15 -6.31
N LYS A 284 -4.72 -22.07 -6.19
CA LYS A 284 -4.53 -23.53 -6.37
C LYS A 284 -5.20 -24.03 -7.65
N LYS A 285 -5.85 -23.16 -8.43
CA LYS A 285 -6.52 -23.54 -9.67
C LYS A 285 -5.48 -23.65 -10.79
N GLU A 286 -5.66 -24.63 -11.66
CA GLU A 286 -4.85 -24.77 -12.86
C GLU A 286 -5.59 -24.19 -14.06
N PHE A 287 -4.88 -23.41 -14.86
CA PHE A 287 -5.38 -22.83 -16.10
C PHE A 287 -4.92 -23.66 -17.29
N ARG A 288 -5.80 -23.90 -18.25
CA ARG A 288 -5.45 -24.58 -19.51
C ARG A 288 -4.74 -23.59 -20.42
N ALA A 289 -3.90 -24.08 -21.33
CA ALA A 289 -3.21 -23.23 -22.30
C ALA A 289 -4.19 -22.37 -23.11
N CYS A 290 -5.31 -22.96 -23.57
CA CYS A 290 -6.34 -22.24 -24.32
C CYS A 290 -7.04 -21.12 -23.51
N GLU A 291 -7.15 -21.26 -22.18
CA GLU A 291 -7.71 -20.22 -21.32
C GLU A 291 -6.74 -19.03 -21.22
N LEU A 292 -5.45 -19.33 -21.03
CA LEU A 292 -4.41 -18.29 -20.98
C LEU A 292 -4.23 -17.61 -22.33
N ASP A 293 -4.35 -18.34 -23.44
CA ASP A 293 -4.28 -17.77 -24.79
C ASP A 293 -5.41 -16.78 -25.04
N VAL A 294 -6.64 -17.11 -24.65
CA VAL A 294 -7.75 -16.16 -24.76
C VAL A 294 -7.46 -14.91 -23.94
N ILE A 295 -7.02 -15.07 -22.70
CA ILE A 295 -6.80 -13.94 -21.80
C ILE A 295 -5.64 -13.06 -22.26
N PHE A 296 -4.47 -13.63 -22.55
CA PHE A 296 -3.24 -12.88 -22.74
C PHE A 296 -2.88 -12.61 -24.20
N GLU A 297 -3.44 -13.34 -25.16
CA GLU A 297 -3.18 -13.13 -26.60
C GLU A 297 -4.42 -12.54 -27.28
N LYS A 298 -5.57 -13.21 -27.15
CA LYS A 298 -6.79 -12.82 -27.86
C LYS A 298 -7.38 -11.50 -27.35
N LEU A 299 -7.39 -11.26 -26.04
CA LEU A 299 -7.86 -9.97 -25.49
C LEU A 299 -6.79 -8.86 -25.59
N ALA A 300 -5.52 -9.19 -25.84
CA ALA A 300 -4.44 -8.19 -25.96
C ALA A 300 -4.55 -7.30 -27.20
N VAL A 301 -5.28 -7.73 -28.22
CA VAL A 301 -5.51 -6.93 -29.44
C VAL A 301 -6.64 -5.91 -29.30
N TRP A 302 -7.32 -5.88 -28.16
CA TRP A 302 -8.42 -4.95 -27.94
C TRP A 302 -7.94 -3.49 -27.84
N PRO A 303 -8.74 -2.51 -28.30
CA PRO A 303 -8.41 -1.09 -28.18
C PRO A 303 -8.52 -0.60 -26.74
N SER A 304 -7.82 0.50 -26.41
CA SER A 304 -7.81 1.09 -25.05
C SER A 304 -9.20 1.38 -24.49
N SER A 305 -10.16 1.80 -25.33
CA SER A 305 -11.54 2.05 -24.93
C SER A 305 -12.29 0.84 -24.38
N LYS A 306 -11.78 -0.38 -24.60
CA LYS A 306 -12.35 -1.65 -24.11
C LYS A 306 -11.40 -2.41 -23.18
N ALA A 307 -10.23 -1.85 -22.86
CA ALA A 307 -9.14 -2.56 -22.20
C ALA A 307 -9.28 -2.65 -20.67
N VAL A 308 -10.07 -1.79 -20.02
CA VAL A 308 -10.23 -1.76 -18.55
C VAL A 308 -10.55 -3.14 -17.95
N PRO A 309 -11.62 -3.84 -18.36
CA PRO A 309 -11.96 -5.13 -17.76
C PRO A 309 -10.93 -6.22 -18.10
N VAL A 310 -10.23 -6.11 -19.24
CA VAL A 310 -9.13 -7.02 -19.61
C VAL A 310 -7.95 -6.84 -18.65
N MET A 311 -7.52 -5.60 -18.45
CA MET A 311 -6.43 -5.26 -17.53
C MET A 311 -6.77 -5.61 -16.08
N ASP A 312 -8.05 -5.53 -15.69
CA ASP A 312 -8.52 -5.92 -14.37
C ASP A 312 -8.39 -7.43 -14.11
N VAL A 313 -8.62 -8.26 -15.15
CA VAL A 313 -8.38 -9.70 -15.11
C VAL A 313 -6.88 -10.00 -15.11
N TRP A 314 -6.10 -9.31 -15.94
CA TRP A 314 -4.65 -9.51 -16.03
C TRP A 314 -3.93 -9.22 -14.72
N ARG A 315 -4.30 -8.15 -13.99
CA ARG A 315 -3.67 -7.85 -12.69
C ARG A 315 -3.88 -8.95 -11.66
N ALA A 316 -5.02 -9.63 -11.67
CA ALA A 316 -5.26 -10.74 -10.75
C ALA A 316 -4.41 -11.95 -11.11
N LEU A 317 -4.37 -12.29 -12.41
CA LEU A 317 -3.56 -13.40 -12.91
C LEU A 317 -2.06 -13.16 -12.79
N ALA A 318 -1.58 -11.91 -12.79
CA ALA A 318 -0.17 -11.58 -12.54
C ALA A 318 0.34 -12.09 -11.18
N LEU A 319 -0.54 -12.26 -10.20
CA LEU A 319 -0.23 -12.82 -8.87
C LEU A 319 -0.32 -14.35 -8.84
N HIS A 320 -0.87 -14.98 -9.88
CA HIS A 320 -1.09 -16.42 -9.90
C HIS A 320 0.21 -17.17 -10.19
N PRO A 321 0.53 -18.27 -9.48
CA PRO A 321 1.78 -19.03 -9.71
C PRO A 321 1.98 -19.48 -11.15
N GLN A 322 0.90 -19.72 -11.89
CA GLN A 322 0.93 -20.15 -13.30
C GLN A 322 1.17 -19.01 -14.30
N TYR A 323 1.27 -17.75 -13.87
CA TYR A 323 1.53 -16.62 -14.77
C TYR A 323 2.82 -16.80 -15.59
N HIS A 324 3.83 -17.47 -15.03
CA HIS A 324 5.08 -17.82 -15.74
C HIS A 324 4.85 -18.59 -17.06
N ALA A 325 3.69 -19.24 -17.25
CA ALA A 325 3.34 -19.91 -18.49
C ALA A 325 3.21 -18.94 -19.67
N VAL A 326 2.82 -17.68 -19.40
CA VAL A 326 2.76 -16.59 -20.38
C VAL A 326 4.15 -16.30 -20.95
N HIS A 327 5.21 -16.45 -20.14
CA HIS A 327 6.58 -16.13 -20.55
C HIS A 327 7.18 -17.16 -21.51
N ARG A 328 6.70 -18.41 -21.47
CA ARG A 328 7.30 -19.54 -22.21
C ARG A 328 6.86 -19.59 -23.67
N LYS A 329 5.70 -19.03 -24.01
CA LYS A 329 5.10 -19.24 -25.33
C LYS A 329 5.67 -18.32 -26.41
N SER A 330 5.97 -17.08 -26.05
CA SER A 330 6.21 -16.02 -27.05
C SER A 330 7.69 -15.74 -27.32
N GLY A 331 8.61 -16.45 -26.65
CA GLY A 331 10.07 -16.25 -26.78
C GLY A 331 10.57 -14.88 -26.26
N ASP A 332 9.65 -13.98 -25.96
CA ASP A 332 9.83 -12.62 -25.47
C ASP A 332 9.86 -12.56 -23.94
N HIS A 333 9.81 -13.70 -23.25
CA HIS A 333 9.84 -13.79 -21.79
C HIS A 333 8.70 -13.02 -21.10
N GLY A 334 7.53 -12.88 -21.76
CA GLY A 334 6.36 -12.20 -21.21
C GLY A 334 6.30 -10.70 -21.49
N TRP A 335 7.28 -10.17 -22.24
CA TRP A 335 7.39 -8.74 -22.57
C TRP A 335 6.17 -8.20 -23.32
N MET A 336 5.48 -9.03 -24.13
CA MET A 336 4.24 -8.65 -24.80
C MET A 336 3.23 -8.05 -23.83
N THR A 337 3.00 -8.69 -22.68
CA THR A 337 2.00 -8.21 -21.71
C THR A 337 2.37 -6.87 -21.10
N VAL A 338 3.66 -6.64 -20.85
CA VAL A 338 4.20 -5.36 -20.38
C VAL A 338 4.04 -4.29 -21.46
N VAL A 339 4.38 -4.61 -22.71
CA VAL A 339 4.24 -3.70 -23.86
C VAL A 339 2.77 -3.32 -24.08
N VAL A 340 1.85 -4.27 -23.99
CA VAL A 340 0.39 -4.02 -24.10
C VAL A 340 -0.08 -3.09 -22.99
N ALA A 341 0.30 -3.34 -21.73
CA ALA A 341 -0.04 -2.47 -20.61
C ALA A 341 0.51 -1.04 -20.78
N LEU A 342 1.77 -0.92 -21.23
CA LEU A 342 2.42 0.38 -21.47
C LEU A 342 1.80 1.13 -22.66
N ARG A 343 1.37 0.41 -23.71
CA ARG A 343 0.64 0.99 -24.85
C ARG A 343 -0.68 1.59 -24.37
N HIS A 344 -1.48 0.84 -23.62
CA HIS A 344 -2.74 1.33 -23.05
C HIS A 344 -2.53 2.53 -22.13
N LEU A 345 -1.50 2.46 -21.27
CA LEU A 345 -1.14 3.57 -20.38
C LEU A 345 -0.76 4.83 -21.17
N LYS A 346 0.04 4.69 -22.24
CA LYS A 346 0.44 5.81 -23.10
C LYS A 346 -0.76 6.44 -23.80
N GLU A 347 -1.65 5.62 -24.37
CA GLU A 347 -2.86 6.09 -25.04
C GLU A 347 -3.82 6.78 -24.06
N ALA A 348 -4.00 6.21 -22.87
CA ALA A 348 -4.82 6.77 -21.81
C ALA A 348 -4.30 8.14 -21.35
N CYS A 349 -2.99 8.29 -21.12
CA CYS A 349 -2.37 9.56 -20.73
C CYS A 349 -2.43 10.62 -21.83
N ALA A 350 -2.55 10.23 -23.10
CA ALA A 350 -2.69 11.15 -24.23
C ALA A 350 -4.15 11.52 -24.52
N SER A 351 -5.11 10.83 -23.91
CA SER A 351 -6.54 11.07 -24.11
C SER A 351 -6.99 12.37 -23.44
N GLN A 352 -7.98 13.01 -24.04
CA GLN A 352 -8.70 14.14 -23.44
C GLN A 352 -9.86 13.66 -22.53
N ALA A 353 -10.23 12.38 -22.61
CA ALA A 353 -11.24 11.77 -21.76
C ALA A 353 -10.66 11.32 -20.40
N ASP A 354 -11.52 11.13 -19.41
CA ASP A 354 -11.11 10.58 -18.11
C ASP A 354 -10.82 9.08 -18.24
N GLU A 355 -9.55 8.76 -18.48
CA GLU A 355 -9.03 7.40 -18.58
C GLU A 355 -8.39 6.91 -17.27
N THR A 356 -8.65 7.60 -16.14
CA THR A 356 -8.12 7.23 -14.82
C THR A 356 -8.32 5.75 -14.47
N PRO A 357 -9.48 5.12 -14.76
CA PRO A 357 -9.67 3.69 -14.48
C PRO A 357 -8.68 2.79 -15.24
N LEU A 358 -8.42 3.09 -16.51
CA LEU A 358 -7.49 2.32 -17.33
C LEU A 358 -6.05 2.51 -16.87
N ILE A 359 -5.66 3.75 -16.57
CA ILE A 359 -4.34 4.11 -16.02
C ILE A 359 -4.10 3.31 -14.73
N LEU A 360 -5.05 3.34 -13.80
CA LEU A 360 -4.94 2.61 -12.53
C LEU A 360 -4.84 1.10 -12.73
N CYS A 361 -5.64 0.51 -13.63
CA CYS A 361 -5.58 -0.93 -13.88
C CYS A 361 -4.23 -1.34 -14.48
N CYS A 362 -3.69 -0.57 -15.42
CA CYS A 362 -2.37 -0.82 -16.01
C CYS A 362 -1.26 -0.73 -14.95
N LEU A 363 -1.26 0.31 -14.12
CA LEU A 363 -0.26 0.48 -13.06
C LEU A 363 -0.35 -0.63 -11.99
N ARG A 364 -1.56 -1.04 -11.62
CA ARG A 364 -1.79 -2.16 -10.68
C ARG A 364 -1.32 -3.50 -11.26
N PHE A 365 -1.54 -3.74 -12.54
CA PHE A 365 -1.00 -4.91 -13.23
C PHE A 365 0.52 -4.92 -13.17
N LEU A 366 1.18 -3.82 -13.57
CA LEU A 366 2.63 -3.69 -13.54
C LEU A 366 3.20 -3.83 -12.12
N ALA A 367 2.51 -3.30 -11.11
CA ALA A 367 2.90 -3.48 -9.71
C ALA A 367 2.80 -4.95 -9.25
N ASN A 368 1.73 -5.65 -9.64
CA ASN A 368 1.54 -7.06 -9.30
C ASN A 368 2.56 -7.98 -9.97
N LEU A 369 3.11 -7.62 -11.14
CA LEU A 369 4.23 -8.36 -11.73
C LEU A 369 5.44 -8.41 -10.80
N MET A 370 5.60 -7.44 -9.91
CA MET A 370 6.71 -7.45 -8.96
C MET A 370 6.51 -8.45 -7.82
N ASP A 371 5.36 -9.12 -7.67
CA ASP A 371 5.15 -10.06 -6.57
C ASP A 371 5.97 -11.35 -6.76
N LEU A 372 5.84 -11.99 -7.92
CA LEU A 372 6.51 -13.24 -8.25
C LEU A 372 7.94 -13.00 -8.75
N THR A 373 8.90 -13.76 -8.22
CA THR A 373 10.32 -13.65 -8.61
C THR A 373 10.56 -13.89 -10.09
N THR A 374 9.79 -14.79 -10.72
CA THR A 374 9.85 -15.09 -12.16
C THR A 374 9.49 -13.92 -13.05
N ASN A 375 8.77 -12.95 -12.51
CA ASN A 375 8.27 -11.79 -13.25
C ASN A 375 9.13 -10.54 -13.00
N ARG A 376 9.92 -10.52 -11.92
CA ARG A 376 10.81 -9.40 -11.58
C ARG A 376 12.03 -9.30 -12.51
N THR A 377 12.49 -10.44 -13.00
CA THR A 377 13.63 -10.58 -13.91
C THR A 377 13.17 -10.37 -15.34
#